data_AF-A0A851EDX3-F1
#
_entry.id   AF-A0A851EDX3-F1
#
_cell.length_a   1.000
_cell.length_b   1.000
_cell.length_c   1.000
_cell.angle_alpha   90.00
_cell.angle_beta   90.00
_cell.angle_gamma   90.00
#
_symmetry.space_group_name_H-M   'P 1'
#
loop_
_entity.id
_entity.type
_entity.pdbx_description
1 polymer ?
#
loop_
_entity_poly.entity_id
_entity_poly.type
_entity_poly.pdbx_seq_one_letter_code
_entity_poly.pdbx_strand_id
1 'polypeptide(L)'
;DMLDPERLIQCPLVKNHWIRARRFPYHLVKCKESNPEIAKKLATCPFNARHLVPWADLSDHIMKCNDKAFMEQDVVSRSCEPLQVNNGSTWQAPPCDEDWETELLEGSESNFVW
;
A
#
# COMPACT_ATOMS: atom_id res chain seq x y z
N ASP A 1 22.92 4.69 -12.92
CA ASP A 1 22.31 5.10 -11.65
C ASP A 1 21.02 4.31 -11.43
N MET A 2 20.88 3.56 -10.34
CA MET A 2 19.67 2.75 -10.07
C MET A 2 18.55 3.57 -9.43
N LEU A 3 18.85 4.80 -9.01
CA LEU A 3 17.91 5.73 -8.38
C LEU A 3 17.39 6.79 -9.37
N ASP A 4 17.78 6.70 -10.65
CA ASP A 4 17.33 7.64 -11.67
C ASP A 4 15.81 7.48 -11.94
N PRO A 5 14.99 8.51 -11.64
CA PRO A 5 13.55 8.46 -11.85
C PRO A 5 13.15 8.43 -13.34
N GLU A 6 14.06 8.79 -14.25
CA GLU A 6 13.82 8.82 -15.69
C GLU A 6 14.16 7.51 -16.40
N ARG A 7 14.90 6.62 -15.71
CA ARG A 7 15.27 5.30 -16.22
C ARG A 7 14.06 4.53 -16.73
N LEU A 8 14.18 3.95 -17.92
CA LEU A 8 13.17 3.07 -18.49
C LEU A 8 13.27 1.65 -17.90
N ILE A 9 12.13 1.13 -17.49
CA ILE A 9 11.93 -0.21 -16.92
C ILE A 9 10.90 -0.92 -17.81
N GLN A 10 11.18 -2.18 -18.15
CA GLN A 10 10.26 -3.01 -18.92
C GLN A 10 9.12 -3.52 -18.04
N CYS A 11 7.89 -3.53 -18.56
CA CYS A 11 6.75 -4.08 -17.83
C CYS A 11 6.81 -5.62 -17.74
N PRO A 12 6.60 -6.21 -16.55
CA PRO A 12 6.51 -7.67 -16.39
C PRO A 12 5.28 -8.30 -17.05
N LEU A 13 4.18 -7.54 -17.17
CA LEU A 13 2.93 -8.02 -17.78
C LEU A 13 3.04 -8.05 -19.32
N VAL A 14 3.67 -7.04 -19.91
CA VAL A 14 3.73 -6.85 -21.37
C VAL A 14 5.13 -6.43 -21.79
N LYS A 15 5.81 -7.31 -22.53
CA LYS A 15 7.23 -7.11 -22.95
C LYS A 15 7.46 -5.86 -23.80
N ASN A 16 6.43 -5.35 -24.48
CA ASN A 16 6.54 -4.18 -25.35
C ASN A 16 6.47 -2.84 -24.59
N HIS A 17 6.09 -2.84 -23.32
CA HIS A 17 5.98 -1.60 -22.56
C HIS A 17 7.31 -1.23 -21.89
N TRP A 18 7.77 -0.01 -22.18
CA TRP A 18 8.89 0.64 -21.53
C TRP A 18 8.41 1.87 -20.77
N ILE A 19 8.56 1.87 -19.45
CA ILE A 19 7.99 2.87 -18.56
C ILE A 19 9.09 3.51 -17.73
N ARG A 20 9.03 4.82 -17.57
CA ARG A 20 9.93 5.54 -16.65
C ARG A 20 9.71 5.05 -15.22
N ALA A 21 10.79 4.88 -14.46
CA ALA A 21 10.75 4.38 -13.08
C ALA A 21 9.72 5.12 -12.22
N ARG A 22 9.64 6.45 -12.33
CA ARG A 22 8.67 7.28 -11.61
C ARG A 22 7.19 6.97 -11.90
N ARG A 23 6.87 6.49 -13.11
CA ARG A 23 5.48 6.15 -13.52
C ARG A 23 5.16 4.67 -13.35
N PHE A 24 6.15 3.85 -12.99
CA PHE A 24 6.01 2.41 -12.96
C PHE A 24 4.91 1.91 -12.00
N PRO A 25 4.78 2.40 -10.74
CA PRO A 25 3.73 1.93 -9.84
C PRO A 25 2.32 2.18 -10.38
N TYR A 26 2.08 3.39 -10.91
CA TYR A 26 0.82 3.75 -11.54
C TYR A 26 0.53 2.91 -12.79
N HIS A 27 1.56 2.65 -13.60
CA HIS A 27 1.43 1.78 -14.76
C HIS A 27 1.00 0.37 -14.37
N LEU A 28 1.55 -0.20 -13.29
CA LEU A 28 1.21 -1.58 -12.88
C LEU A 28 -0.29 -1.73 -12.60
N VAL A 29 -0.91 -0.77 -11.91
CA VAL A 29 -2.35 -0.81 -11.60
C VAL A 29 -3.17 -0.87 -12.90
N LYS A 30 -2.97 0.10 -13.80
CA LYS A 30 -3.70 0.16 -15.08
C LYS A 30 -3.41 -1.02 -16.01
N CYS A 31 -2.15 -1.45 -16.07
CA CYS A 31 -1.76 -2.54 -16.95
C CYS A 31 -2.35 -3.87 -16.48
N LYS A 32 -2.50 -4.05 -15.15
CA LYS A 32 -3.16 -5.21 -14.55
C LYS A 32 -4.65 -5.24 -14.90
N GLU A 33 -5.34 -4.12 -14.80
CA GLU A 33 -6.76 -3.98 -15.18
C GLU A 33 -6.99 -4.26 -16.66
N SER A 34 -6.10 -3.77 -17.53
CA SER A 34 -6.19 -4.00 -18.98
C SER A 34 -5.82 -5.42 -19.40
N ASN A 35 -5.09 -6.18 -18.58
CA ASN A 35 -4.56 -7.51 -18.94
C ASN A 35 -4.84 -8.55 -17.84
N PRO A 36 -6.13 -8.84 -17.54
CA PRO A 36 -6.50 -9.70 -16.42
C PRO A 36 -5.95 -11.13 -16.55
N GLU A 37 -5.86 -11.67 -17.76
CA GLU A 37 -5.39 -13.05 -17.99
C GLU A 37 -3.90 -13.24 -17.67
N ILE A 38 -3.08 -12.22 -17.91
CA ILE A 38 -1.65 -12.24 -17.55
C ILE A 38 -1.50 -11.91 -16.07
N ALA A 39 -2.29 -10.94 -15.57
CA ALA A 39 -2.32 -10.55 -14.17
C ALA A 39 -2.65 -11.72 -13.23
N LYS A 40 -3.56 -12.63 -13.60
CA LYS A 40 -3.88 -13.83 -12.82
C LYS A 40 -2.68 -14.75 -12.59
N LYS A 41 -1.71 -14.75 -13.50
CA LYS A 41 -0.50 -15.61 -13.45
C LYS A 41 0.64 -14.99 -12.65
N LEU A 42 0.55 -13.68 -12.38
CA LEU A 42 1.55 -12.94 -11.61
C LEU A 42 1.01 -12.60 -10.22
N ALA A 43 1.86 -12.73 -9.23
CA ALA A 43 1.64 -12.25 -7.88
C ALA A 43 2.48 -10.99 -7.63
N THR A 44 1.93 -10.10 -6.81
CA THR A 44 2.67 -8.95 -6.28
C THR A 44 3.45 -9.38 -5.05
N CYS A 45 4.73 -9.02 -4.98
CA CYS A 45 5.53 -9.27 -3.79
C CYS A 45 4.95 -8.54 -2.57
N PRO A 46 4.88 -9.20 -1.40
CA PRO A 46 4.41 -8.56 -0.18
C PRO A 46 5.34 -7.44 0.32
N PHE A 47 6.63 -7.48 -0.01
CA PHE A 47 7.61 -6.48 0.44
C PHE A 47 7.77 -5.28 -0.48
N ASN A 48 7.46 -5.43 -1.77
CA ASN A 48 7.56 -4.34 -2.72
C ASN A 48 6.52 -4.49 -3.83
N ALA A 49 5.57 -3.56 -3.87
CA ALA A 49 4.50 -3.56 -4.85
C ALA A 49 5.00 -3.42 -6.32
N ARG A 50 6.26 -3.03 -6.54
CA ARG A 50 6.89 -2.98 -7.86
C ARG A 50 7.33 -4.36 -8.35
N HIS A 51 7.51 -5.33 -7.48
CA HIS A 51 7.89 -6.69 -7.85
C HIS A 51 6.64 -7.47 -8.25
N LEU A 52 6.57 -7.81 -9.53
CA LEU A 52 5.61 -8.77 -10.08
C LEU A 52 6.37 -10.04 -10.46
N VAL A 53 5.97 -11.15 -9.86
CA VAL A 53 6.61 -12.44 -10.06
C VAL A 53 5.56 -13.48 -10.43
N PRO A 54 5.89 -14.51 -11.24
CA PRO A 54 4.98 -15.62 -11.46
C PRO A 54 4.55 -16.26 -10.15
N TRP A 55 3.29 -16.69 -10.07
CA TRP A 55 2.76 -17.33 -8.86
C TRP A 55 3.60 -18.53 -8.40
N ALA A 56 4.09 -19.34 -9.34
CA ALA A 56 4.93 -20.49 -9.06
C ALA A 56 6.27 -20.11 -8.39
N ASP A 57 6.80 -18.93 -8.70
CA ASP A 57 8.12 -18.47 -8.26
C ASP A 57 8.02 -17.52 -7.06
N LEU A 58 6.80 -17.19 -6.60
CA LEU A 58 6.58 -16.22 -5.52
C LEU A 58 7.25 -16.68 -4.22
N SER A 59 7.18 -17.96 -3.88
CA SER A 59 7.82 -18.52 -2.68
C SER A 59 9.34 -18.32 -2.72
N ASP A 60 9.96 -18.69 -3.84
CA ASP A 60 11.40 -18.53 -4.04
C ASP A 60 11.83 -17.06 -4.03
N HIS A 61 10.99 -16.19 -4.61
CA HIS A 61 11.19 -14.76 -4.58
C HIS A 61 11.16 -14.22 -3.14
N ILE A 62 10.15 -14.59 -2.33
CA ILE A 62 10.02 -14.14 -0.93
C ILE A 62 11.29 -14.47 -0.13
N MET A 63 11.87 -15.66 -0.32
CA MET A 63 13.07 -16.09 0.40
C MET A 63 14.33 -15.30 0.00
N LYS A 64 14.38 -14.77 -1.21
CA LYS A 64 15.55 -14.08 -1.80
C LYS A 64 15.33 -12.58 -2.00
N CYS A 65 14.18 -12.04 -1.59
CA CYS A 65 13.81 -10.66 -1.86
C CYS A 65 14.69 -9.71 -1.05
N ASN A 66 15.43 -8.83 -1.72
CA ASN A 66 16.28 -7.84 -1.07
C ASN A 66 15.48 -6.85 -0.20
N ASP A 67 14.24 -6.56 -0.60
CA ASP A 67 13.35 -5.64 0.14
C ASP A 67 12.78 -6.27 1.42
N LYS A 68 12.97 -7.58 1.63
CA LYS A 68 12.55 -8.26 2.87
C LYS A 68 13.20 -7.64 4.10
N ALA A 69 14.50 -7.33 4.01
CA ALA A 69 15.27 -6.77 5.13
C ALA A 69 14.78 -5.39 5.57
N PHE A 70 14.16 -4.62 4.66
CA PHE A 70 13.71 -3.26 4.95
C PHE A 70 12.44 -3.23 5.81
N MET A 71 11.54 -4.21 5.66
CA MET A 71 10.32 -4.30 6.51
C MET A 71 10.60 -4.89 7.89
N GLU A 72 11.54 -5.82 8.02
CA GLU A 72 11.87 -6.42 9.33
C GLU A 72 12.45 -5.38 10.30
N GLN A 73 13.10 -4.33 9.78
CA GLN A 73 13.66 -3.25 10.58
C GLN A 73 12.59 -2.29 11.13
N ASP A 74 11.45 -2.13 10.44
CA ASP A 74 10.34 -1.26 10.86
C ASP A 74 9.46 -1.93 11.94
N VAL A 75 9.35 -3.27 11.92
CA VAL A 75 8.61 -4.02 12.95
C VAL A 75 9.40 -4.09 14.27
N VAL A 76 10.73 -4.20 14.22
CA VAL A 76 11.59 -4.12 15.42
C VAL A 76 11.64 -2.71 16.00
N SER A 77 11.50 -1.67 15.18
CA SER A 77 11.41 -0.28 15.65
C SER A 77 10.02 0.09 16.19
N ARG A 78 9.00 -0.72 15.86
CA ARG A 78 7.62 -0.62 16.37
C ARG A 78 7.29 -1.65 17.44
N SER A 79 8.28 -2.15 18.20
CA SER A 79 7.97 -2.46 19.59
C SER A 79 7.33 -1.20 20.16
N CYS A 80 6.09 -1.29 20.63
CA CYS A 80 5.39 -0.20 21.31
C CYS A 80 6.25 0.28 22.47
N GLU A 81 7.16 1.20 22.21
CA GLU A 81 7.48 2.23 23.17
C GLU A 81 6.17 3.01 23.28
N PRO A 82 5.51 3.03 24.46
CA PRO A 82 4.47 4.03 24.69
C PRO A 82 5.11 5.35 24.27
N LEU A 83 4.49 6.07 23.32
CA LEU A 83 4.91 7.44 23.02
C LEU A 83 5.07 8.11 24.38
N GLN A 84 6.32 8.38 24.77
CA GLN A 84 6.59 9.15 25.97
C GLN A 84 6.10 10.54 25.60
N VAL A 85 4.83 10.79 25.88
CA VAL A 85 4.26 12.12 25.96
C VAL A 85 5.22 12.86 26.87
N ASN A 86 6.03 13.72 26.28
CA ASN A 86 6.82 14.63 27.08
C ASN A 86 5.83 15.38 27.98
N ASN A 87 6.08 15.38 29.28
CA ASN A 87 5.27 16.07 30.29
C ASN A 87 5.34 17.62 30.14
N GLY A 88 5.47 18.14 28.93
CA GLY A 88 5.50 19.57 28.59
C GLY A 88 4.46 19.99 27.54
N SER A 89 3.66 19.06 27.02
CA SER A 89 2.59 19.42 26.08
C SER A 89 1.40 20.00 26.85
N THR A 90 1.20 21.32 26.78
CA THR A 90 -0.02 22.02 27.24
C THR A 90 -1.24 21.71 26.37
N TRP A 91 -1.08 20.95 25.27
CA TRP A 91 -2.20 20.57 24.43
C TRP A 91 -3.18 19.67 25.18
N GLN A 92 -4.36 20.21 25.44
CA GLN A 92 -5.54 19.46 25.80
C GLN A 92 -6.30 19.17 24.51
N ALA A 93 -6.58 17.90 24.22
CA ALA A 93 -7.54 17.58 23.17
C ALA A 93 -8.89 18.19 23.58
N PRO A 94 -9.56 18.96 22.71
CA PRO A 94 -10.90 19.42 23.00
C PRO A 94 -11.83 18.21 23.23
N PRO A 95 -12.88 18.36 24.06
CA PRO A 95 -13.89 17.33 24.22
C PRO A 95 -14.38 16.87 22.84
N CYS A 96 -14.35 15.56 22.62
CA CYS A 96 -14.91 14.96 21.41
C CYS A 96 -16.43 14.92 21.58
N ASP A 97 -17.11 16.01 21.26
CA ASP A 97 -18.57 16.14 21.37
C ASP A 97 -19.33 15.52 20.17
N GLU A 98 -18.59 15.03 19.16
CA GLU A 98 -19.16 14.33 17.99
C GLU A 98 -19.25 12.83 18.27
N ASP A 99 -20.36 12.41 18.87
CA ASP A 99 -20.74 11.00 19.01
C ASP A 99 -21.50 10.55 17.75
N TRP A 100 -20.78 9.86 16.85
CA TRP A 100 -21.35 9.34 15.61
C TRP A 100 -22.29 8.15 15.84
N GLU A 101 -22.38 7.60 17.07
CA GLU A 101 -23.36 6.56 17.42
C GLU A 101 -24.75 7.13 17.73
N THR A 102 -24.87 8.43 18.03
CA THR A 102 -26.17 9.03 18.38
C THR A 102 -27.06 9.27 17.16
N GLU A 103 -26.48 9.44 15.96
CA GLU A 103 -27.23 9.66 14.72
C GLU A 103 -27.97 8.41 14.20
N LEU A 104 -27.62 7.22 14.70
CA LEU A 104 -28.31 5.98 14.34
C LEU A 104 -29.67 5.82 15.03
N LEU A 105 -29.89 6.51 16.16
CA LEU A 105 -31.14 6.39 16.92
C LEU A 105 -32.19 7.42 16.48
N GLU A 106 -31.77 8.61 16.03
CA GLU A 106 -32.66 9.65 15.50
C GLU A 106 -33.09 9.40 14.03
N GLY A 107 -32.37 8.55 13.29
CA GLY A 107 -32.68 8.23 11.88
C GLY A 107 -34.00 7.48 11.63
N SER A 108 -34.70 7.04 12.67
CA SER A 108 -35.99 6.33 12.52
C SER A 108 -37.19 7.23 12.19
N GLU A 109 -37.03 8.56 12.21
CA GLU A 109 -38.10 9.51 11.82
C GLU A 109 -37.75 10.40 10.61
N SER A 110 -36.75 10.04 9.80
CA SER A 110 -36.55 10.73 8.52
C SER A 110 -37.41 10.10 7.41
N ASN A 111 -38.57 10.70 7.17
CA ASN A 111 -39.45 10.35 6.06
C ASN A 111 -38.81 10.83 4.74
N PHE A 112 -37.87 10.04 4.21
CA PHE A 112 -37.30 10.24 2.88
C PHE A 112 -38.37 10.03 1.81
N VAL A 113 -38.75 11.11 1.12
CA VAL A 113 -39.59 11.07 -0.09
C VAL A 113 -38.69 11.08 -1.32
N TRP A 114 -38.97 10.13 -2.22
CA TRP A 114 -38.26 9.86 -3.48
C TRP A 114 -38.35 10.99 -4.51
#